data_AF-A0A1C5SET1-F1
#
_entry.id   AF-A0A1C5SET1-F1
#
_cell.length_a   1.000
_cell.length_b   1.000
_cell.length_c   1.000
_cell.angle_alpha   90.00
_cell.angle_beta   90.00
_cell.angle_gamma   90.00
#
_symmetry.space_group_name_H-M   'P 1'
#
loop_
_entity.id
_entity.type
_entity.pdbx_description
1 polymer ?
#
loop_
_entity_poly.entity_id
_entity_poly.type
_entity_poly.pdbx_seq_one_letter_code
_entity_poly.pdbx_strand_id
1 'polypeptide(L)'
;MAAGYKAGDKAYIVESNRIVRECTVVRPAGNLIIIRFENGGGIQVNKNRLFATKEAAEESISKAEPKPVVAQQRGYRSPYDYWH
;
A
#
# COMPACT_ATOMS: atom_id res chain seq x y z
N MET A 1 -17.27 -0.11 14.96
CA MET A 1 -16.76 1.22 15.35
C MET A 1 -15.39 1.39 14.73
N ALA A 2 -15.24 2.14 13.64
CA ALA A 2 -13.91 2.51 13.17
C ALA A 2 -13.52 3.79 13.92
N ALA A 3 -12.61 3.66 14.88
CA ALA A 3 -11.96 4.82 15.49
C ALA A 3 -11.28 5.60 14.36
N GLY A 4 -11.78 6.81 14.08
CA GLY A 4 -11.21 7.66 13.05
C GLY A 4 -9.81 8.11 13.47
N TYR A 5 -8.87 8.10 12.53
CA TYR A 5 -7.53 8.62 12.75
C TYR A 5 -7.56 10.10 13.14
N LYS A 6 -6.76 10.47 14.13
CA LYS A 6 -6.55 11.85 14.57
C LYS A 6 -5.17 12.35 14.12
N ALA A 7 -5.01 13.68 14.06
CA ALA A 7 -3.70 14.26 13.83
C ALA A 7 -2.76 13.91 15.01
N GLY A 8 -1.55 13.45 14.69
CA GLY A 8 -0.56 12.96 15.64
C GLY A 8 -0.60 11.45 15.86
N ASP A 9 -1.62 10.74 15.38
CA ASP A 9 -1.70 9.29 15.56
C ASP A 9 -0.63 8.56 14.75
N LYS A 10 -0.09 7.47 15.32
CA LYS A 10 0.75 6.53 14.61
C LYS A 10 -0.10 5.56 13.81
N ALA A 11 0.31 5.28 12.58
CA ALA A 11 -0.33 4.33 11.69
C ALA A 11 0.74 3.58 10.88
N TYR A 12 0.36 2.45 10.31
CA TYR A 12 1.20 1.64 9.45
C TYR A 12 0.64 1.62 8.04
N ILE A 13 1.51 1.70 7.04
CA ILE A 13 1.15 1.56 5.64
C ILE A 13 2.00 0.50 4.98
N VAL A 14 1.40 -0.20 4.01
CA VAL A 14 2.12 -1.13 3.15
C VAL A 14 2.53 -0.43 1.85
N GLU A 15 3.84 -0.34 1.64
CA GLU A 15 4.46 0.15 0.41
C GLU A 15 4.73 -1.02 -0.54
N SER A 16 4.30 -0.85 -1.80
CA SER A 16 4.49 -1.83 -2.88
C SER A 16 4.01 -3.26 -2.55
N ASN A 17 3.04 -3.40 -1.65
CA ASN A 17 2.56 -4.69 -1.12
C ASN A 17 3.68 -5.59 -0.55
N ARG A 18 4.80 -5.02 -0.11
CA ARG A 18 5.98 -5.79 0.33
C ARG A 18 6.58 -5.30 1.64
N ILE A 19 6.49 -4.01 1.91
CA ILE A 19 7.19 -3.39 3.03
C ILE A 19 6.17 -2.68 3.91
N VAL A 20 6.15 -3.00 5.20
CA VAL A 20 5.38 -2.24 6.19
C VAL A 20 6.23 -1.09 6.70
N ARG A 21 5.68 0.12 6.70
CA ARG A 21 6.34 1.32 7.21
C ARG A 21 5.45 2.05 8.21
N GLU A 22 6.06 2.52 9.30
CA GLU A 22 5.42 3.40 10.27
C GLU A 22 5.29 4.83 9.71
N CYS A 23 4.16 5.47 9.97
CA CYS A 23 3.87 6.84 9.58
C CYS A 23 3.04 7.56 10.65
N THR A 24 3.10 8.88 10.63
CA THR A 24 2.29 9.74 11.51
C THR A 24 1.21 10.41 10.70
N VAL A 25 -0.01 10.42 11.22
CA VAL A 25 -1.14 11.14 10.63
C VAL A 25 -0.95 12.63 10.88
N VAL A 26 -0.87 13.42 9.83
CA VAL A 26 -0.73 14.89 9.94
C VAL A 26 -2.11 15.54 9.93
N ARG A 27 -2.97 15.13 8.99
CA ARG A 27 -4.30 15.69 8.84
C ARG A 27 -5.28 14.62 8.34
N PRO A 28 -6.27 14.23 9.14
CA PRO A 28 -7.39 13.46 8.65
C PRO A 28 -8.34 14.37 7.84
N ALA A 29 -8.67 14.00 6.61
CA ALA A 29 -9.62 14.71 5.75
C ALA A 29 -10.63 13.73 5.15
N GLY A 30 -11.62 13.34 5.95
CA GLY A 30 -12.65 12.37 5.56
C GLY A 30 -12.04 11.00 5.25
N ASN A 31 -12.12 10.58 3.98
CA ASN A 31 -11.55 9.30 3.53
C ASN A 31 -10.08 9.38 3.11
N LEU A 32 -9.56 10.59 2.86
CA LEU A 32 -8.18 10.81 2.47
C LEU A 32 -7.40 11.39 3.65
N ILE A 33 -6.27 10.79 3.97
CA ILE A 33 -5.48 11.13 5.13
C ILE A 33 -4.08 11.51 4.65
N ILE A 34 -3.61 12.66 5.12
CA ILE A 34 -2.24 13.10 4.88
C ILE A 34 -1.38 12.48 5.98
N ILE A 35 -0.43 11.65 5.57
CA ILE A 35 0.55 11.01 6.45
C ILE A 35 1.95 11.54 6.17
N ARG A 36 2.82 11.47 7.17
CA ARG A 36 4.23 11.80 7.07
C ARG A 36 5.08 10.63 7.57
N PHE A 37 6.16 10.36 6.86
CA PHE A 37 7.12 9.31 7.23
C PHE A 37 8.21 9.89 8.14
N GLU A 38 8.82 9.03 8.94
CA GLU A 38 9.92 9.41 9.84
C GLU A 38 11.13 9.96 9.05
N ASN A 39 11.47 9.33 7.93
CA ASN A 39 12.58 9.75 7.04
C ASN A 39 12.26 11.00 6.20
N GLY A 40 11.17 11.71 6.50
CA GLY A 40 10.68 12.83 5.71
C GLY A 40 9.81 12.41 4.53
N GLY A 41 9.23 13.42 3.88
CA GLY A 41 8.20 13.21 2.87
C GLY A 41 6.83 12.89 3.47
N GLY A 42 5.78 13.20 2.72
CA GLY A 42 4.40 12.94 3.11
C GLY A 42 3.56 12.71 1.89
N ILE A 43 2.59 11.81 2.02
CA ILE A 43 1.68 11.45 0.94
C ILE A 43 0.25 11.49 1.46
N GLN A 44 -0.69 11.71 0.55
CA GLN A 44 -2.11 11.57 0.83
C GLN A 44 -2.57 10.20 0.38
N VAL A 45 -3.22 9.45 1.28
CA VAL A 45 -3.68 8.09 1.03
C VAL A 45 -5.12 7.90 1.49
N ASN A 46 -5.78 6.88 0.94
CA ASN A 46 -7.09 6.47 1.44
C ASN A 46 -6.94 5.80 2.82
N LYS A 47 -7.89 6.03 3.72
CA LYS A 47 -7.94 5.42 5.06
C LYS A 47 -7.81 3.89 5.05
N ASN A 48 -8.29 3.22 3.99
CA ASN A 48 -8.23 1.77 3.86
C ASN A 48 -6.81 1.23 3.64
N ARG A 49 -5.85 2.12 3.31
CA ARG A 49 -4.44 1.76 3.18
C ARG A 49 -3.64 1.90 4.48
N LEU A 50 -4.27 2.44 5.52
CA LEU A 50 -3.65 2.62 6.83
C LEU A 50 -4.16 1.55 7.79
N PHE A 51 -3.23 0.98 8.53
CA PHE A 51 -3.45 -0.02 9.56
C PHE A 51 -3.08 0.56 10.92
N ALA A 52 -3.85 0.21 11.95
CA ALA A 52 -3.59 0.67 13.32
C ALA A 52 -2.37 -0.03 13.94
N THR A 53 -2.11 -1.29 13.56
CA THR A 53 -0.99 -2.09 14.07
C THR A 53 -0.11 -2.60 12.94
N LYS A 54 1.15 -2.87 13.26
CA LYS A 54 2.11 -3.45 12.31
C LYS A 54 1.68 -4.85 11.87
N GLU A 55 1.21 -5.67 12.81
CA GLU A 55 0.77 -7.04 12.56
C GLU A 55 -0.36 -7.09 11.53
N ALA A 56 -1.36 -6.21 11.64
CA ALA A 56 -2.46 -6.12 10.69
C ALA A 56 -1.99 -5.74 9.27
N ALA A 57 -0.92 -4.92 9.18
CA ALA A 57 -0.31 -4.58 7.91
C ALA A 57 0.47 -5.78 7.31
N GLU A 58 1.18 -6.55 8.14
CA GLU A 58 1.91 -7.75 7.71
C GLU A 58 0.95 -8.86 7.23
N GLU A 59 -0.17 -9.08 7.92
CA GLU A 59 -1.23 -9.99 7.48
C GLU A 59 -1.80 -9.61 6.10
N SER A 60 -1.91 -8.31 5.82
CA SER A 60 -2.39 -7.83 4.53
C SER A 60 -1.43 -8.17 3.37
N ILE A 61 -0.13 -8.28 3.64
CA ILE A 61 0.88 -8.72 2.68
C ILE A 61 0.79 -10.23 2.49
N SER A 62 0.69 -11.01 3.58
CA SER A 62 0.64 -12.48 3.51
C SER A 62 -0.57 -13.02 2.74
N LYS A 63 -1.70 -12.29 2.74
CA LYS A 63 -2.89 -12.65 1.95
C LYS A 63 -2.77 -12.29 0.47
N ALA A 64 -1.85 -11.40 0.11
CA ALA A 64 -1.57 -11.10 -1.27
C ALA A 64 -0.62 -12.19 -1.79
N GLU A 65 -1.18 -13.28 -2.31
CA GLU A 65 -0.41 -14.29 -3.03
C GLU A 65 0.51 -13.60 -4.04
N PRO A 66 1.79 -14.00 -4.15
CA PRO A 66 2.67 -13.46 -5.16
C PRO A 66 1.99 -13.67 -6.50
N LYS A 67 1.58 -12.57 -7.16
CA LYS A 67 1.11 -12.66 -8.54
C LYS A 67 2.17 -13.44 -9.30
N PRO A 68 1.82 -14.57 -9.95
CA PRO A 68 2.82 -15.35 -10.67
C PRO A 68 3.54 -14.41 -11.62
N VAL A 69 4.87 -14.45 -11.56
CA VAL A 69 5.75 -13.76 -12.51
C VAL A 69 5.38 -14.27 -13.91
N VAL A 70 4.49 -13.52 -14.56
CA VAL A 70 4.07 -13.68 -15.95
C VAL A 70 3.80 -15.16 -16.30
N ALA A 71 2.63 -15.68 -15.94
CA ALA A 71 2.01 -16.61 -16.87
C ALA A 71 1.84 -15.80 -18.16
N GLN A 72 2.70 -16.04 -19.15
CA GLN A 72 2.59 -15.43 -20.48
C GLN A 72 1.12 -15.49 -20.84
N GLN A 73 0.47 -14.33 -20.96
CA GLN A 73 -0.93 -14.29 -21.38
C GLN A 73 -0.99 -15.14 -22.64
N ARG A 74 -1.68 -16.27 -22.60
CA ARG A 74 -1.82 -17.14 -23.78
C ARG A 74 -2.44 -16.27 -24.88
N GLY A 75 -1.62 -15.82 -25.83
CA GLY A 75 -2.01 -14.88 -26.87
C GLY A 75 -1.21 -13.56 -26.95
N TYR A 76 -0.35 -13.22 -25.98
CA TYR A 76 0.58 -12.10 -26.15
C TYR A 76 1.73 -12.55 -27.06
N ARG A 77 1.64 -12.18 -28.33
CA ARG A 77 2.71 -12.32 -29.31
C ARG A 77 3.44 -10.98 -29.37
N SER A 78 4.75 -10.99 -29.15
CA SER A 78 5.53 -9.76 -29.19
C SER A 78 5.41 -9.16 -30.60
N PRO A 79 5.25 -7.83 -30.76
CA PRO A 79 5.24 -7.19 -32.08
C PRO A 79 6.51 -7.46 -32.91
N TYR A 80 7.58 -7.96 -32.28
CA TYR A 80 8.83 -8.37 -32.93
C TYR A 80 8.87 -9.85 -33.33
N ASP A 81 7.87 -10.67 -32.98
CA ASP A 81 7.79 -12.10 -33.31
C ASP A 81 7.36 -12.38 -34.77
N TYR A 82 7.30 -11.35 -35.63
CA TYR A 82 6.80 -11.44 -37.01
C TYR A 82 7.88 -11.63 -38.09
N TRP A 83 9.15 -11.78 -37.73
CA TRP A 83 10.23 -12.01 -38.70
C TRP A 83 10.94 -13.35 -38.48
N HIS A 84 10.39 -14.41 -39.08
CA HIS A 84 11.07 -15.66 -39.43
C HIS A 84 10.41 -16.30 -40.66
#